data_AF-A0A063BFL9-F1
#
_entry.id   AF-A0A063BFL9-F1
#
_cell.length_a   1.000
_cell.length_b   1.000
_cell.length_c   1.000
_cell.angle_alpha   90.00
_cell.angle_beta   90.00
_cell.angle_gamma   90.00
#
_symmetry.space_group_name_H-M   'P 1'
#
loop_
_entity.id
_entity.type
_entity.pdbx_description
1 polymer ?
#
loop_
_entity_poly.entity_id
_entity_poly.type
_entity_poly.pdbx_seq_one_letter_code
_entity_poly.pdbx_strand_id
1 'polypeptide(L)' 'MQREVVVVSGVRTAIGDFGGGLKDFPPTELGAKVVREV' A
#
# COMPACT_ATOMS: atom_id res chain seq x y z
N MET A 1 -14.14 -25.60 -16.85
CA MET A 1 -12.94 -24.73 -16.80
C MET A 1 -13.04 -23.90 -15.53
N GLN A 2 -11.99 -23.88 -14.70
CA GLN A 2 -11.97 -23.04 -13.49
C GLN A 2 -11.43 -21.65 -13.85
N ARG A 3 -11.92 -20.61 -13.16
CA ARG A 3 -11.45 -19.23 -13.38
C ARG A 3 -10.01 -19.12 -12.91
N GLU A 4 -9.13 -18.67 -13.79
CA GLU A 4 -7.75 -18.37 -13.44
C GLU A 4 -7.68 -17.03 -12.72
N VAL A 5 -7.11 -17.04 -11.51
CA VAL A 5 -6.93 -15.86 -10.66
C VAL A 5 -5.44 -15.60 -10.52
N VAL A 6 -5.00 -14.42 -10.93
CA VAL A 6 -3.59 -14.03 -10.95
C VAL A 6 -3.37 -12.70 -10.23
N VAL A 7 -2.17 -12.52 -9.67
CA VAL A 7 -1.74 -11.23 -9.10
C VAL A 7 -1.01 -10.45 -10.20
N VAL A 8 -1.62 -9.36 -10.65
CA VAL A 8 -1.11 -8.54 -11.77
C VAL A 8 -0.02 -7.58 -11.30
N SER A 9 -0.12 -7.08 -10.06
CA SER A 9 0.84 -6.13 -9.48
C SER A 9 0.75 -6.15 -7.95
N GLY A 10 1.82 -5.71 -7.28
CA GLY A 10 1.88 -5.53 -5.84
C GLY A 10 2.81 -4.38 -5.47
N VAL A 11 2.27 -3.36 -4.79
CA VAL A 11 3.00 -2.16 -4.35
C VAL A 11 2.76 -1.91 -2.86
N ARG A 12 3.67 -1.16 -2.24
CA ARG A 12 3.61 -0.79 -0.81
C ARG A 12 4.22 0.59 -0.59
N THR A 13 3.88 1.22 0.53
CA THR A 13 4.63 2.37 1.03
C THR A 13 6.00 1.93 1.57
N ALA A 14 6.86 2.91 1.89
CA ALA A 14 7.98 2.67 2.79
C ALA A 14 7.48 2.16 4.17
N ILE A 15 8.39 1.54 4.93
CA ILE A 15 8.13 1.16 6.32
C ILE A 15 8.73 2.27 7.18
N GLY A 16 7.92 2.85 8.07
CA GLY A 16 8.37 3.90 8.98
C GLY A 16 8.75 3.35 10.35
N ASP A 17 9.77 3.94 10.96
CA ASP A 17 10.08 3.73 12.37
C ASP A 17 9.09 4.49 13.28
N PHE A 18 9.04 4.10 14.55
CA PHE A 18 8.23 4.81 15.54
C PHE A 18 8.70 6.27 15.67
N GLY A 19 7.77 7.22 15.49
CA GLY A 19 8.10 8.65 15.45
C GLY A 19 8.95 9.06 14.25
N GLY A 20 9.05 8.23 13.21
CA GLY A 20 9.83 8.48 12.00
C GLY A 20 9.05 9.19 10.89
N GLY A 21 9.52 9.04 9.64
CA GLY A 21 9.05 9.82 8.49
C GLY A 21 7.60 9.61 8.05
N LEU A 22 6.91 8.61 8.58
CA LEU A 22 5.48 8.36 8.28
C LEU A 22 4.54 8.74 9.44
N LYS A 23 5.07 9.28 10.54
CA LYS A 23 4.30 9.54 11.77
C LYS A 23 3.12 10.51 11.58
N ASP A 24 3.23 11.41 10.62
CA ASP A 24 2.26 12.48 10.39
C ASP A 24 1.14 12.08 9.42
N PHE A 25 1.19 10.85 8.86
CA PHE A 25 0.19 10.35 7.95
C PHE A 25 -0.79 9.40 8.66
N PRO A 26 -2.11 9.67 8.59
CA PRO A 26 -3.12 8.70 8.99
C PRO A 26 -3.01 7.39 8.17
N PRO A 27 -3.31 6.21 8.76
CA PRO A 27 -3.23 4.94 8.03
C PRO A 27 -4.09 4.89 6.77
N THR A 28 -5.26 5.54 6.77
CA THR A 28 -6.16 5.60 5.61
C THR A 28 -5.54 6.37 4.45
N GLU A 29 -4.75 7.40 4.71
CA GLU A 29 -4.03 8.14 3.67
C GLU A 29 -2.90 7.31 3.06
N LEU A 30 -2.18 6.55 3.89
CA LEU A 30 -1.15 5.62 3.41
C LEU A 30 -1.78 4.54 2.51
N GLY A 31 -2.92 3.98 2.91
CA GLY A 31 -3.68 3.05 2.07
C GLY A 31 -4.15 3.69 0.76
N ALA A 32 -4.68 4.91 0.82
CA ALA A 32 -5.12 5.65 -0.37
C ALA A 32 -3.96 5.93 -1.34
N LYS A 33 -2.74 6.16 -0.85
CA LYS A 33 -1.54 6.30 -1.70
C LYS A 33 -1.24 5.00 -2.45
N VAL A 34 -1.28 3.85 -1.77
CA VAL A 34 -1.03 2.53 -2.40
C VAL A 34 -2.08 2.21 -3.47
N VAL A 35 -3.35 2.51 -3.21
CA VAL A 35 -4.44 2.28 -4.17
C VAL A 35 -4.30 3.13 -5.44
N ARG A 36 -3.65 4.29 -5.37
CA ARG A 36 -3.47 5.22 -6.51
C ARG A 36 -2.24 4.93 -7.37
N GLU A 37 -1.36 4.04 -6.93
CA GLU A 37 -0.05 3.81 -7.58
C GLU A 37 -0.14 3.04 -8.90
N VAL A 38 -1.27 2.35 -9.17
CA VAL A 38 -1.48 1.50 -10.35
C VAL A 38 -2.88 1.61 -10.92
#